data_AF-A0A9W8MWI9-F1
#
_entry.id   AF-A0A9W8MWI9-F1
#
_cell.length_a   1.000
_cell.length_b   1.000
_cell.length_c   1.000
_cell.angle_alpha   90.00
_cell.angle_beta   90.00
_cell.angle_gamma   90.00
#
_symmetry.space_group_name_H-M   'P 1'
#
loop_
_entity.id
_entity.type
_entity.pdbx_description
1 polymer ?
#
loop_
_entity_poly.entity_id
_entity_poly.type
_entity_poly.pdbx_seq_one_letter_code
_entity_poly.pdbx_strand_id
1 'polypeptide(L)'
;MVLPTNASYVAEDGHISSPRPSSLRLPVIFRRLHRLQQMDFELAAWQLTYLCLAPRRVYRNVYFHKQTKNTWARDDPAILVLIGACLCVSAIAWGVVYSYGPMEMLNLAFFMILRDFLLSGIVVATIIWLTANGLLLSPPSHSTPADSRVEWAYAFDVHTNAFFPLYLTLYLAQLPLLPIVLKENWVCLWVGNTLYLAAFIQYTYGVYLGLNALPFLIRTELLLSPLLPLFAAYFVSLLGFNVAQHVLGAYFR
;
A
#
# COMPACT_ATOMS: atom_id res chain seq x y z
N MET A 1 25.39 -1.37 64.85
CA MET A 1 24.71 -1.63 63.56
C MET A 1 25.76 -1.40 62.48
N VAL A 2 26.38 -2.49 62.03
CA VAL A 2 27.60 -2.49 61.20
C VAL A 2 27.15 -2.59 59.74
N LEU A 3 27.53 -1.62 58.91
CA LEU A 3 27.37 -1.67 57.46
C LEU A 3 28.48 -2.54 56.86
N PRO A 4 28.19 -3.52 55.99
CA PRO A 4 29.23 -4.22 55.25
C PRO A 4 29.60 -3.40 54.00
N THR A 5 30.84 -2.89 54.00
CA THR A 5 31.58 -2.51 52.81
C THR A 5 32.24 -3.76 52.22
N ASN A 6 31.87 -4.14 51.00
CA ASN A 6 32.75 -4.91 50.12
C ASN A 6 32.34 -4.65 48.67
N ALA A 7 33.10 -3.76 48.03
CA ALA A 7 33.16 -3.64 46.58
C ALA A 7 34.30 -4.55 46.11
N SER A 8 33.96 -5.63 45.42
CA SER A 8 34.89 -6.41 44.61
C SER A 8 34.56 -6.17 43.14
N TYR A 9 35.30 -5.25 42.52
CA TYR A 9 35.32 -5.10 41.07
C TYR A 9 36.07 -6.29 40.47
N VAL A 10 35.33 -7.18 39.81
CA VAL A 10 35.90 -8.19 38.91
C VAL A 10 35.86 -7.60 37.50
N ALA A 11 37.04 -7.40 36.92
CA ALA A 11 37.17 -7.07 35.51
C ALA A 11 36.87 -8.34 34.69
N GLU A 12 35.79 -8.34 33.92
CA GLU A 12 35.54 -9.36 32.90
C GLU A 12 36.07 -8.88 31.55
N ASP A 13 36.97 -9.70 31.00
CA ASP A 13 37.63 -9.55 29.72
C ASP A 13 36.65 -9.41 28.56
N GLY A 14 37.01 -8.51 27.63
CA GLY A 14 36.28 -8.25 26.40
C GLY A 14 36.28 -9.44 25.44
N HIS A 15 35.17 -10.16 25.41
CA HIS A 15 34.84 -11.02 24.28
C HIS A 15 34.17 -10.21 23.17
N ILE A 16 34.95 -9.88 22.14
CA ILE A 16 34.48 -9.35 20.86
C ILE A 16 33.57 -10.42 20.23
N SER A 17 32.26 -10.17 20.29
CA SER A 17 31.28 -10.99 19.56
C SER A 17 31.27 -10.56 18.09
N SER A 18 31.85 -11.40 17.25
CA SER A 18 31.75 -11.32 15.79
C SER A 18 30.28 -11.30 15.34
N PRO A 19 29.88 -10.43 14.39
CA PRO A 19 28.50 -10.38 13.91
C PRO A 19 28.18 -11.67 13.16
N ARG A 20 27.19 -12.42 13.66
CA ARG A 20 26.67 -13.59 12.95
C ARG A 20 26.06 -13.14 11.62
N PRO A 21 26.36 -13.83 10.50
CA PRO A 21 25.72 -13.53 9.23
C PRO A 21 24.21 -13.78 9.38
N SER A 22 23.42 -12.78 8.99
CA SER A 22 21.97 -12.85 8.91
C SER A 22 21.57 -13.96 7.95
N SER A 23 21.24 -15.13 8.50
CA SER A 23 20.48 -16.13 7.76
C SER A 23 19.22 -15.45 7.25
N LEU A 24 19.00 -15.55 5.93
CA LEU A 24 17.77 -15.14 5.25
C LEU A 24 16.59 -15.86 5.92
N ARG A 25 16.03 -15.23 6.96
CA ARG A 25 14.76 -15.64 7.54
C ARG A 25 13.74 -15.39 6.45
N LEU A 26 13.31 -16.47 5.78
CA LEU A 26 12.08 -16.49 5.00
C LEU A 26 11.04 -15.63 5.71
N PRO A 27 10.48 -14.59 5.06
CA PRO A 27 9.67 -13.61 5.74
C PRO A 27 8.47 -14.31 6.39
N VAL A 28 8.28 -14.06 7.68
CA VAL A 28 7.30 -14.68 8.58
C VAL A 28 5.86 -14.62 8.02
N ILE A 29 5.60 -13.75 7.05
CA ILE A 29 4.37 -13.64 6.25
C ILE A 29 3.94 -14.98 5.63
N PHE A 30 4.84 -15.76 5.02
CA PHE A 30 4.43 -17.02 4.36
C PHE A 30 4.02 -18.11 5.35
N ARG A 31 4.60 -18.13 6.56
CA ARG A 31 4.22 -19.07 7.62
C ARG A 31 2.86 -18.71 8.25
N ARG A 32 2.48 -17.43 8.23
CA ARG A 32 1.21 -16.92 8.79
C ARG A 32 0.03 -16.99 7.81
N LEU A 33 0.27 -16.96 6.50
CA LEU A 33 -0.78 -17.12 5.48
C LEU A 33 -1.56 -18.45 5.58
N HIS A 34 -0.94 -19.50 6.10
CA HIS A 34 -1.58 -20.82 6.28
C HIS A 34 -2.53 -20.89 7.49
N ARG A 35 -2.68 -19.82 8.28
CA ARG A 35 -3.55 -19.77 9.46
C ARG A 35 -4.81 -18.94 9.21
N LEU A 36 -5.52 -19.25 8.11
CA LEU A 36 -6.75 -18.58 7.67
C LEU A 36 -7.86 -18.57 8.74
N GLN A 37 -7.84 -19.54 9.66
CA GLN A 37 -8.90 -19.71 10.67
C GLN A 37 -8.79 -18.76 11.88
N GLN A 38 -7.70 -18.01 12.04
CA GLN A 38 -7.51 -17.06 13.15
C GLN A 38 -7.41 -15.60 12.67
N MET A 39 -7.88 -15.32 11.45
CA MET A 39 -7.80 -13.99 10.86
C MET A 39 -9.10 -13.22 11.12
N ASP A 40 -8.98 -12.02 11.69
CA ASP A 40 -10.10 -11.13 12.00
C ASP A 40 -10.61 -10.44 10.72
N PHE A 41 -11.30 -11.19 9.86
CA PHE A 41 -11.83 -10.69 8.58
C PHE A 41 -12.83 -9.54 8.74
N GLU A 42 -13.60 -9.53 9.83
CA GLU A 42 -14.54 -8.45 10.12
C GLU A 42 -13.82 -7.12 10.34
N LEU A 43 -12.76 -7.12 11.16
CA LEU A 43 -11.94 -5.94 11.41
C LEU A 43 -11.30 -5.45 10.10
N ALA A 44 -10.75 -6.37 9.29
CA ALA A 44 -10.14 -6.05 8.01
C ALA A 44 -11.15 -5.43 7.03
N ALA A 45 -12.37 -5.97 6.94
CA ALA A 45 -13.44 -5.44 6.10
C ALA A 45 -13.87 -4.03 6.55
N TRP A 46 -13.98 -3.81 7.86
CA TRP A 46 -14.22 -2.47 8.39
C TRP A 46 -13.09 -1.51 8.07
N GLN A 47 -11.82 -1.94 8.19
CA GLN A 47 -10.68 -1.10 7.83
C GLN A 47 -10.71 -0.70 6.36
N LEU A 48 -10.97 -1.62 5.44
CA LEU A 48 -11.11 -1.32 4.01
C LEU A 48 -12.26 -0.35 3.73
N THR A 49 -13.41 -0.55 4.39
CA THR A 49 -14.58 0.33 4.25
C THR A 49 -14.28 1.74 4.78
N TYR A 50 -13.69 1.84 5.97
CA TYR A 50 -13.29 3.12 6.54
C TYR A 50 -12.23 3.82 5.72
N LEU A 51 -11.37 3.10 5.00
CA LEU A 51 -10.40 3.73 4.14
C LEU A 51 -11.05 4.50 2.99
N CYS A 52 -12.22 4.06 2.53
CA CYS A 52 -12.98 4.76 1.49
C CYS A 52 -13.81 5.92 2.05
N LEU A 53 -14.44 5.72 3.22
CA LEU A 53 -15.40 6.68 3.79
C LEU A 53 -14.79 7.70 4.75
N ALA A 54 -13.81 7.29 5.55
CA ALA A 54 -13.24 8.08 6.63
C ALA A 54 -11.78 7.65 6.91
N PRO A 55 -10.85 7.83 5.96
CA PRO A 55 -9.52 7.24 6.05
C PRO A 55 -8.71 7.74 7.25
N ARG A 56 -8.98 8.97 7.73
CA ARG A 56 -8.40 9.52 8.97
C ARG A 56 -8.63 8.62 10.19
N ARG A 57 -9.76 7.89 10.24
CA ARG A 57 -10.06 6.95 11.34
C ARG A 57 -9.12 5.76 11.34
N VAL A 58 -8.81 5.21 10.16
CA VAL A 58 -7.89 4.06 10.01
C VAL A 58 -6.50 4.41 10.51
N TYR A 59 -6.00 5.59 10.14
CA TYR A 59 -4.67 6.03 10.54
C TYR A 59 -4.55 6.42 12.01
N ARG A 60 -5.65 6.85 12.65
CA ARG A 60 -5.67 6.99 14.11
C ARG A 60 -5.48 5.65 14.83
N ASN A 61 -6.02 4.55 14.28
CA ASN A 61 -5.84 3.22 14.86
C ASN A 61 -4.40 2.72 14.74
N VAL A 62 -3.67 3.11 13.68
CA VAL A 62 -2.23 2.82 13.53
C VAL A 62 -1.43 3.42 14.68
N TYR A 63 -1.75 4.65 15.09
CA TYR A 63 -1.09 5.28 16.23
C TYR A 63 -1.31 4.49 17.54
N PHE A 64 -2.54 4.04 17.80
CA PHE A 64 -2.84 3.18 18.96
C PHE A 64 -2.16 1.80 18.89
N HIS A 65 -2.04 1.24 17.69
CA HIS A 65 -1.31 -0.01 17.47
C HIS A 65 0.17 0.14 17.85
N LYS A 66 0.79 1.26 17.45
CA LYS A 66 2.18 1.55 17.84
C LYS A 66 2.36 1.60 19.35
N GLN A 67 1.43 2.20 20.09
CA GLN A 67 1.52 2.28 21.56
C GLN A 67 1.42 0.91 22.25
N THR A 68 0.68 -0.03 21.65
CA THR A 68 0.42 -1.35 22.27
C THR A 68 1.41 -2.42 21.83
N LYS A 69 1.91 -2.38 20.59
CA LYS A 69 2.82 -3.41 20.03
C LYS A 69 4.21 -2.90 19.66
N ASN A 70 4.46 -1.59 19.76
CA ASN A 70 5.73 -0.96 19.42
C ASN A 70 6.20 -1.20 17.97
N THR A 71 5.32 -1.61 17.05
CA THR A 71 5.58 -1.75 15.62
C THR A 71 4.61 -0.88 14.81
N TRP A 72 5.05 -0.42 13.64
CA TRP A 72 4.18 0.33 12.72
C TRP A 72 3.50 -0.58 11.71
N ALA A 73 4.22 -1.58 11.21
CA ALA A 73 3.68 -2.56 10.27
C ALA A 73 2.61 -3.44 10.93
N ARG A 74 1.62 -3.84 10.13
CA ARG A 74 0.61 -4.82 10.52
C ARG A 74 1.20 -6.22 10.58
N ASP A 75 0.66 -7.02 11.50
CA ASP A 75 1.04 -8.41 11.72
C ASP A 75 0.11 -9.43 11.06
N ASP A 76 -1.08 -8.99 10.64
CA ASP A 76 -2.20 -9.81 10.17
C ASP A 76 -2.35 -9.76 8.63
N PRO A 77 -2.33 -10.91 7.93
CA PRO A 77 -2.46 -10.94 6.48
C PRO A 77 -3.91 -10.77 5.97
N ALA A 78 -4.86 -10.38 6.83
CA ALA A 78 -6.30 -10.38 6.52
C ALA A 78 -6.68 -9.43 5.40
N ILE A 79 -6.10 -8.24 5.39
CA ILE A 79 -6.34 -7.24 4.35
C ILE A 79 -5.81 -7.71 3.00
N LEU A 80 -4.64 -8.37 2.97
CA LEU A 80 -4.05 -8.89 1.73
C LEU A 80 -4.91 -9.99 1.13
N VAL A 81 -5.42 -10.91 1.96
CA VAL A 81 -6.33 -11.97 1.52
C VAL A 81 -7.64 -11.39 1.01
N LEU A 82 -8.20 -10.37 1.70
CA LEU A 82 -9.45 -9.74 1.30
C LEU A 82 -9.32 -8.97 -0.02
N ILE A 83 -8.22 -8.25 -0.23
CA ILE A 83 -7.92 -7.60 -1.52
C ILE A 83 -7.73 -8.65 -2.62
N GLY A 84 -7.02 -9.75 -2.34
CA GLY A 84 -6.89 -10.86 -3.28
C GLY A 84 -8.24 -11.44 -3.68
N ALA A 85 -9.14 -11.65 -2.72
CA ALA A 85 -10.51 -12.11 -2.99
C ALA A 85 -11.30 -11.09 -3.84
N CYS A 86 -11.18 -9.79 -3.56
CA CYS A 86 -11.78 -8.73 -4.38
C CYS A 86 -11.25 -8.76 -5.82
N LEU A 87 -9.93 -8.92 -6.01
CA LEU A 87 -9.32 -9.03 -7.34
C LEU A 87 -9.81 -10.27 -8.09
N CYS A 88 -10.01 -11.42 -7.41
CA CYS A 88 -10.63 -12.59 -8.03
C CYS A 88 -12.06 -12.29 -8.52
N VAL A 89 -12.87 -11.60 -7.71
CA VAL A 89 -14.23 -11.19 -8.12
C VAL A 89 -14.18 -10.26 -9.34
N SER A 90 -13.25 -9.31 -9.35
CA SER A 90 -13.03 -8.44 -10.52
C SER A 90 -12.59 -9.23 -11.75
N ALA A 91 -11.63 -10.16 -11.62
CA ALA A 91 -11.19 -10.99 -12.73
C ALA A 91 -12.34 -11.79 -13.35
N ILE A 92 -13.26 -12.31 -12.51
CA ILE A 92 -14.48 -12.96 -12.99
C ILE A 92 -15.36 -11.97 -13.75
N ALA A 93 -15.63 -10.79 -13.18
CA ALA A 93 -16.50 -9.79 -13.80
C ALA A 93 -15.93 -9.29 -15.15
N TRP A 94 -14.64 -8.96 -15.20
CA TRP A 94 -13.94 -8.57 -16.42
C TRP A 94 -13.87 -9.71 -17.44
N GLY A 95 -13.59 -10.93 -17.01
CA GLY A 95 -13.59 -12.11 -17.87
C GLY A 95 -14.94 -12.38 -18.53
N VAL A 96 -16.05 -12.19 -17.80
CA VAL A 96 -17.40 -12.30 -18.37
C VAL A 96 -17.65 -11.23 -19.44
N VAL A 97 -17.24 -9.97 -19.18
CA VAL A 97 -17.43 -8.88 -20.16
C VAL A 97 -16.63 -9.11 -21.44
N TYR A 98 -15.41 -9.62 -21.34
CA TYR A 98 -14.54 -9.92 -22.49
C TYR A 98 -14.75 -11.34 -23.05
N SER A 99 -15.74 -12.09 -22.55
CA SER A 99 -16.09 -13.44 -23.00
C SER A 99 -14.92 -14.45 -22.93
N TYR A 100 -14.11 -14.37 -21.88
CA TYR A 100 -13.00 -15.28 -21.63
C TYR A 100 -13.45 -16.65 -21.12
N GLY A 101 -12.67 -17.68 -21.46
CA GLY A 101 -12.85 -19.03 -20.92
C GLY A 101 -12.46 -19.14 -19.45
N PRO A 102 -12.87 -20.20 -18.73
CA PRO A 102 -12.58 -20.35 -17.29
C PRO A 102 -11.08 -20.38 -16.97
N MET A 103 -10.26 -20.94 -17.86
CA MET A 103 -8.80 -20.96 -17.68
C MET A 103 -8.17 -19.57 -17.88
N GLU A 104 -8.67 -18.79 -18.82
CA GLU A 104 -8.24 -17.41 -19.07
C GLU A 104 -8.64 -16.51 -17.90
N MET A 105 -9.83 -16.69 -17.34
CA MET A 105 -10.29 -15.99 -16.13
C MET A 105 -9.41 -16.30 -14.92
N LEU A 106 -8.98 -17.57 -14.77
CA LEU A 106 -8.04 -17.96 -13.71
C LEU A 106 -6.68 -17.28 -13.91
N ASN A 107 -6.14 -17.31 -15.13
CA ASN A 107 -4.89 -16.62 -15.47
C ASN A 107 -4.98 -15.11 -15.22
N LEU A 108 -6.11 -14.50 -15.59
CA LEU A 108 -6.41 -13.10 -15.34
C LEU A 108 -6.40 -12.77 -13.85
N ALA A 109 -7.01 -13.62 -13.00
CA ALA A 109 -6.99 -13.44 -11.55
C ALA A 109 -5.57 -13.50 -10.98
N PHE A 110 -4.77 -14.49 -11.40
CA PHE A 110 -3.36 -14.57 -11.01
C PHE A 110 -2.57 -13.35 -11.47
N PHE A 111 -2.81 -12.87 -12.69
CA PHE A 111 -2.14 -11.70 -13.23
C PHE A 111 -2.49 -10.42 -12.48
N MET A 112 -3.78 -10.20 -12.16
CA MET A 112 -4.23 -9.09 -11.32
C MET A 112 -3.58 -9.12 -9.93
N ILE A 113 -3.54 -10.28 -9.27
CA ILE A 113 -2.96 -10.39 -7.92
C ILE A 113 -1.44 -10.23 -7.93
N LEU A 114 -0.74 -10.96 -8.82
CA LEU A 114 0.71 -10.98 -8.83
C LEU A 114 1.32 -9.73 -9.45
N ARG A 115 0.82 -9.29 -10.62
CA ARG A 115 1.38 -8.14 -11.34
C ARG A 115 0.80 -6.84 -10.82
N ASP A 116 -0.53 -6.71 -10.78
CA ASP A 116 -1.14 -5.39 -10.53
C ASP A 116 -1.09 -5.00 -9.06
N PHE A 117 -1.18 -5.98 -8.16
CA PHE A 117 -1.14 -5.73 -6.72
C PHE A 117 0.23 -6.00 -6.10
N LEU A 118 0.75 -7.24 -6.16
CA LEU A 118 1.99 -7.57 -5.44
C LEU A 118 3.24 -6.96 -6.06
N LEU A 119 3.46 -7.10 -7.36
CA LEU A 119 4.66 -6.58 -8.03
C LEU A 119 4.67 -5.05 -7.98
N SER A 120 3.54 -4.41 -8.34
CA SER A 120 3.42 -2.94 -8.23
C SER A 120 3.61 -2.48 -6.78
N GLY A 121 3.06 -3.23 -5.82
CA GLY A 121 3.18 -2.94 -4.39
C GLY A 121 4.60 -3.03 -3.88
N ILE A 122 5.39 -4.02 -4.29
CA ILE A 122 6.81 -4.13 -3.92
C ILE A 122 7.58 -2.93 -4.48
N VAL A 123 7.35 -2.56 -5.74
CA VAL A 123 8.03 -1.42 -6.37
C VAL A 123 7.66 -0.12 -5.67
N VAL A 124 6.36 0.14 -5.48
CA VAL A 124 5.91 1.39 -4.86
C VAL A 124 6.29 1.45 -3.38
N ALA A 125 6.18 0.37 -2.63
CA ALA A 125 6.63 0.31 -1.23
C ALA A 125 8.13 0.62 -1.11
N THR A 126 8.94 0.11 -2.04
CA THR A 126 10.38 0.38 -2.06
C THR A 126 10.65 1.86 -2.35
N ILE A 127 9.96 2.46 -3.31
CA ILE A 127 10.07 3.90 -3.61
C ILE A 127 9.64 4.75 -2.40
N ILE A 128 8.49 4.44 -1.79
CA ILE A 128 7.97 5.11 -0.60
C ILE A 128 8.97 4.99 0.55
N TRP A 129 9.51 3.80 0.78
CA TRP A 129 10.47 3.54 1.85
C TRP A 129 11.78 4.31 1.67
N LEU A 130 12.32 4.34 0.45
CA LEU A 130 13.53 5.09 0.12
C LEU A 130 13.31 6.60 0.26
N THR A 131 12.21 7.12 -0.28
CA THR A 131 11.88 8.55 -0.21
C THR A 131 11.60 9.00 1.22
N ALA A 132 10.86 8.21 2.01
CA ALA A 132 10.54 8.56 3.39
C ALA A 132 11.80 8.58 4.27
N ASN A 133 12.65 7.55 4.17
CA ASN A 133 13.88 7.49 4.98
C ASN A 133 15.01 8.40 4.46
N GLY A 134 14.97 8.80 3.18
CA GLY A 134 15.98 9.69 2.60
C GLY A 134 15.66 11.18 2.75
N LEU A 135 14.38 11.57 2.63
CA LEU A 135 13.98 12.97 2.48
C LEU A 135 13.05 13.47 3.58
N LEU A 136 12.26 12.59 4.22
CA LEU A 136 11.15 13.00 5.08
C LEU A 136 11.43 12.83 6.58
N LEU A 137 12.55 12.24 7.00
CA LEU A 137 12.84 12.06 8.43
C LEU A 137 13.08 13.40 9.13
N SER A 138 12.47 13.55 10.30
CA SER A 138 12.75 14.66 11.22
C SER A 138 14.18 14.60 11.75
N PRO A 139 14.84 15.75 11.97
CA PRO A 139 16.10 15.80 12.70
C PRO A 139 15.97 15.15 14.09
N PRO A 140 17.03 14.51 14.61
CA PRO A 140 17.01 13.89 15.93
C PRO A 140 16.64 14.91 17.01
N SER A 141 15.70 14.55 17.88
CA SER A 141 15.28 15.38 19.01
C SER A 141 14.82 14.50 20.17
N HIS A 142 14.56 15.07 21.35
CA HIS A 142 14.07 14.30 22.50
C HIS A 142 12.76 13.55 22.21
N SER A 143 11.94 14.02 21.28
CA SER A 143 10.69 13.37 20.87
C SER A 143 10.85 12.44 19.66
N THR A 144 11.97 12.51 18.94
CA THR A 144 12.28 11.68 17.76
C THR A 144 13.68 11.10 17.89
N PRO A 145 13.82 9.89 18.48
CA PRO A 145 15.11 9.20 18.58
C PRO A 145 15.78 9.05 17.21
N ALA A 146 17.11 9.08 17.17
CA ALA A 146 17.90 8.95 15.94
C ALA A 146 17.63 7.64 15.17
N ASP A 147 17.09 6.61 15.86
CA ASP A 147 16.75 5.31 15.27
C ASP A 147 15.33 5.26 14.67
N SER A 148 14.59 6.37 14.67
CA SER A 148 13.24 6.43 14.10
C SER A 148 13.30 6.31 12.59
N ARG A 149 12.93 5.14 12.05
CA ARG A 149 12.92 4.85 10.62
C ARG A 149 11.58 4.28 10.19
N VAL A 150 11.21 4.52 8.94
CA VAL A 150 10.03 3.88 8.34
C VAL A 150 10.35 2.42 8.04
N GLU A 151 9.55 1.53 8.58
CA GLU A 151 9.62 0.08 8.32
C GLU A 151 9.15 -0.20 6.87
N TRP A 152 9.88 -1.05 6.12
CA TRP A 152 9.47 -1.39 4.74
C TRP A 152 8.08 -2.05 4.70
N ALA A 153 7.80 -2.92 5.68
CA ALA A 153 6.48 -3.56 5.80
C ALA A 153 5.36 -2.53 5.99
N TYR A 154 5.62 -1.44 6.72
CA TYR A 154 4.65 -0.34 6.83
C TYR A 154 4.47 0.41 5.49
N ALA A 155 5.53 0.64 4.72
CA ALA A 155 5.40 1.24 3.39
C ALA A 155 4.55 0.36 2.45
N PHE A 156 4.67 -0.96 2.56
CA PHE A 156 3.83 -1.91 1.84
C PHE A 156 2.37 -1.91 2.34
N ASP A 157 2.14 -1.75 3.64
CA ASP A 157 0.79 -1.57 4.19
C ASP A 157 0.12 -0.29 3.69
N VAL A 158 0.89 0.80 3.56
CA VAL A 158 0.40 2.06 3.00
C VAL A 158 0.01 1.90 1.53
N HIS A 159 0.82 1.20 0.73
CA HIS A 159 0.43 0.82 -0.64
C HIS A 159 -0.87 0.00 -0.63
N THR A 160 -0.92 -1.04 0.20
CA THR A 160 -2.08 -1.95 0.31
C THR A 160 -3.36 -1.19 0.61
N ASN A 161 -3.28 -0.23 1.53
CA ASN A 161 -4.38 0.67 1.83
C ASN A 161 -4.73 1.52 0.60
N ALA A 162 -3.80 2.29 0.07
CA ALA A 162 -4.04 3.20 -1.05
C ALA A 162 -4.57 2.49 -2.32
N PHE A 163 -4.19 1.22 -2.52
CA PHE A 163 -4.63 0.40 -3.63
C PHE A 163 -6.13 0.10 -3.59
N PHE A 164 -6.74 -0.07 -2.42
CA PHE A 164 -8.15 -0.48 -2.34
C PHE A 164 -9.13 0.57 -2.91
N PRO A 165 -9.04 1.88 -2.59
CA PRO A 165 -9.83 2.91 -3.27
C PRO A 165 -9.58 2.97 -4.78
N LEU A 166 -8.32 2.84 -5.22
CA LEU A 166 -7.98 2.78 -6.65
C LEU A 166 -8.63 1.58 -7.33
N TYR A 167 -8.62 0.42 -6.67
CA TYR A 167 -9.29 -0.79 -7.11
C TYR A 167 -10.79 -0.57 -7.31
N LEU A 168 -11.47 0.05 -6.33
CA LEU A 168 -12.90 0.35 -6.47
C LEU A 168 -13.19 1.25 -7.67
N THR A 169 -12.33 2.21 -7.96
CA THR A 169 -12.51 3.13 -9.08
C THR A 169 -12.20 2.48 -10.44
N LEU A 170 -11.05 1.83 -10.60
CA LEU A 170 -10.60 1.31 -11.91
C LEU A 170 -11.05 -0.11 -12.22
N TYR A 171 -11.25 -0.96 -11.22
CA TYR A 171 -11.63 -2.37 -11.45
C TYR A 171 -13.14 -2.56 -11.30
N LEU A 172 -13.80 -1.83 -10.40
CA LEU A 172 -15.23 -2.01 -10.16
C LEU A 172 -16.08 -0.93 -10.84
N ALA A 173 -15.83 0.36 -10.60
CA ALA A 173 -16.64 1.46 -11.14
C ALA A 173 -16.44 1.66 -12.65
N GLN A 174 -15.25 1.36 -13.18
CA GLN A 174 -14.96 1.42 -14.61
C GLN A 174 -15.77 0.41 -15.44
N LEU A 175 -16.07 -0.77 -14.88
CA LEU A 175 -16.71 -1.87 -15.59
C LEU A 175 -18.08 -1.48 -16.19
N PRO A 176 -19.05 -0.93 -15.43
CA PRO A 176 -20.31 -0.45 -16.00
C PRO A 176 -20.14 0.76 -16.93
N LEU A 177 -19.02 1.48 -16.84
CA LEU A 177 -18.70 2.65 -17.68
C LEU A 177 -18.06 2.27 -19.01
N LEU A 178 -17.68 1.00 -19.23
CA LEU A 178 -17.09 0.51 -20.49
C LEU A 178 -17.81 0.97 -21.78
N PRO A 179 -19.14 0.85 -21.92
CA PRO A 179 -19.82 1.27 -23.15
C PRO A 179 -19.75 2.78 -23.40
N ILE A 180 -19.43 3.56 -22.38
CA ILE A 180 -19.19 5.00 -22.50
C ILE A 180 -17.72 5.23 -22.82
N VAL A 181 -16.82 4.68 -22.03
CA VAL A 181 -15.37 4.95 -22.06
C VAL A 181 -14.70 4.49 -23.37
N LEU A 182 -15.25 3.46 -24.03
CA LEU A 182 -14.72 2.95 -25.30
C LEU A 182 -15.20 3.70 -26.55
N LYS A 183 -16.13 4.66 -26.42
CA LYS A 183 -16.62 5.45 -27.56
C LYS A 183 -15.66 6.58 -27.92
N GLU A 184 -15.57 6.89 -29.20
CA GLU A 184 -14.66 7.92 -29.76
C GLU A 184 -15.19 9.37 -29.62
N ASN A 185 -16.03 9.63 -28.62
CA ASN A 185 -16.55 10.97 -28.37
C ASN A 185 -15.66 11.73 -27.39
N TRP A 186 -15.54 13.05 -27.57
CA TRP A 186 -14.78 13.90 -26.64
C TRP A 186 -15.27 13.79 -25.18
N VAL A 187 -16.59 13.70 -24.98
CA VAL A 187 -17.19 13.51 -23.63
C VAL A 187 -16.77 12.17 -23.03
N CYS A 188 -16.69 11.11 -23.84
CA CYS A 188 -16.28 9.78 -23.40
C CYS A 188 -14.80 9.73 -23.04
N LEU A 189 -13.96 10.41 -23.83
CA LEU A 189 -12.55 10.65 -23.52
C LEU A 189 -12.42 11.40 -22.18
N TRP A 190 -13.17 12.49 -22.00
CA TRP A 190 -13.14 13.26 -20.76
C TRP A 190 -13.55 12.42 -19.55
N VAL A 191 -14.64 11.64 -19.65
CA VAL A 191 -15.09 10.74 -18.57
C VAL A 191 -14.03 9.69 -18.25
N GLY A 192 -13.47 9.02 -19.26
CA GLY A 192 -12.45 8.00 -19.09
C GLY A 192 -11.17 8.56 -18.45
N ASN A 193 -10.66 9.68 -18.96
CA ASN A 193 -9.44 10.29 -18.42
C ASN A 193 -9.68 10.86 -17.01
N THR A 194 -10.87 11.37 -16.71
CA THR A 194 -11.23 11.87 -15.37
C THR A 194 -11.33 10.72 -14.36
N LEU A 195 -11.80 9.55 -14.78
CA LEU A 195 -11.82 8.35 -13.94
C LEU A 195 -10.41 7.92 -13.53
N TYR A 196 -9.46 7.89 -14.48
CA TYR A 196 -8.06 7.57 -14.20
C TYR A 196 -7.40 8.64 -13.33
N LEU A 197 -7.64 9.93 -13.62
CA LEU A 197 -7.19 11.05 -12.78
C LEU A 197 -7.68 10.88 -11.33
N ALA A 198 -8.97 10.62 -11.13
CA ALA A 198 -9.56 10.44 -9.81
C ALA A 198 -8.93 9.25 -9.06
N ALA A 199 -8.72 8.11 -9.74
CA ALA A 199 -8.11 6.93 -9.16
C ALA A 199 -6.66 7.19 -8.68
N PHE A 200 -5.85 7.86 -9.49
CA PHE A 200 -4.48 8.20 -9.10
C PHE A 200 -4.40 9.28 -8.02
N ILE A 201 -5.34 10.24 -8.00
CA ILE A 201 -5.47 11.21 -6.91
C ILE A 201 -5.78 10.48 -5.60
N GLN A 202 -6.77 9.59 -5.60
CA GLN A 202 -7.16 8.80 -4.43
C GLN A 202 -5.99 7.97 -3.91
N TYR A 203 -5.25 7.31 -4.82
CA TYR A 203 -4.08 6.52 -4.46
C TYR A 203 -2.98 7.38 -3.82
N THR A 204 -2.61 8.49 -4.47
CA THR A 204 -1.55 9.39 -3.97
C THR A 204 -1.93 10.01 -2.63
N TYR A 205 -3.19 10.43 -2.48
CA TYR A 205 -3.70 10.95 -1.21
C TYR A 205 -3.72 9.87 -0.11
N GLY A 206 -4.05 8.63 -0.46
CA GLY A 206 -3.99 7.48 0.45
C GLY A 206 -2.57 7.24 0.98
N VAL A 207 -1.56 7.33 0.10
CA VAL A 207 -0.14 7.23 0.47
C VAL A 207 0.28 8.37 1.40
N TYR A 208 -0.05 9.61 1.02
CA TYR A 208 0.22 10.79 1.84
C TYR A 208 -0.36 10.64 3.24
N LEU A 209 -1.64 10.27 3.35
CA LEU A 209 -2.32 10.17 4.64
C LEU A 209 -1.74 9.05 5.51
N GLY A 210 -1.24 7.97 4.90
CA GLY A 210 -0.55 6.90 5.62
C GLY A 210 0.77 7.34 6.20
N LEU A 211 1.65 7.94 5.41
CA LEU A 211 2.91 8.44 5.95
C LEU A 211 2.72 9.62 6.90
N ASN A 212 1.72 10.47 6.70
CA ASN A 212 1.41 11.58 7.60
C ASN A 212 0.93 11.14 8.99
N ALA A 213 0.61 9.86 9.18
CA ALA A 213 0.31 9.30 10.50
C ALA A 213 1.57 9.11 11.37
N LEU A 214 2.76 9.12 10.77
CA LEU A 214 4.03 8.92 11.46
C LEU A 214 4.54 10.26 12.03
N PRO A 215 4.69 10.41 13.36
CA PRO A 215 5.02 11.68 13.99
C PRO A 215 6.48 12.13 13.76
N PHE A 216 7.34 11.23 13.27
CA PHE A 216 8.76 11.50 12.99
C PHE A 216 9.03 11.83 11.52
N LEU A 217 7.99 11.96 10.69
CA LEU A 217 8.12 12.45 9.33
C LEU A 217 7.75 13.94 9.27
N ILE A 218 8.59 14.72 8.60
CA ILE A 218 8.38 16.13 8.28
C ILE A 218 8.18 16.30 6.78
N ARG A 219 7.49 17.38 6.38
CA ARG A 219 7.30 17.76 4.97
C ARG A 219 6.68 16.63 4.13
N THR A 220 5.77 15.86 4.72
CA THR A 220 5.01 14.79 4.07
C THR A 220 4.21 15.27 2.87
N GLU A 221 3.92 16.57 2.80
CA GLU A 221 3.32 17.26 1.65
C GLU A 221 4.05 16.99 0.32
N LEU A 222 5.37 16.74 0.35
CA LEU A 222 6.14 16.38 -0.84
C LEU A 222 5.66 15.09 -1.51
N LEU A 223 4.98 14.20 -0.78
CA LEU A 223 4.38 12.98 -1.34
C LEU A 223 3.22 13.28 -2.28
N LEU A 224 2.64 14.48 -2.24
CA LEU A 224 1.62 14.94 -3.17
C LEU A 224 2.21 15.47 -4.48
N SER A 225 3.54 15.65 -4.56
CA SER A 225 4.21 16.17 -5.76
C SER A 225 3.93 15.38 -7.06
N PRO A 226 3.72 14.05 -7.07
CA PRO A 226 3.36 13.31 -8.28
C PRO A 226 2.02 13.77 -8.90
N LEU A 227 1.16 14.46 -8.15
CA LEU A 227 -0.10 14.99 -8.68
C LEU A 227 0.14 16.09 -9.71
N LEU A 228 1.21 16.89 -9.60
CA LEU A 228 1.50 17.98 -10.53
C LEU A 228 1.73 17.50 -11.97
N PRO A 229 2.69 16.59 -12.24
CA PRO A 229 2.85 16.06 -13.60
C PRO A 229 1.62 15.26 -14.04
N LEU A 230 0.86 14.66 -13.11
CA LEU A 230 -0.34 13.92 -13.43
C LEU A 230 -1.49 14.82 -13.90
N PHE A 231 -1.70 15.98 -13.26
CA PHE A 231 -2.63 17.00 -13.74
C PHE A 231 -2.22 17.55 -15.11
N ALA A 232 -0.93 17.82 -15.30
CA ALA A 232 -0.41 18.25 -16.60
C ALA A 232 -0.68 17.20 -17.69
N ALA A 233 -0.38 15.93 -17.41
CA ALA A 233 -0.66 14.81 -18.31
C ALA A 233 -2.16 14.67 -18.60
N TYR A 234 -3.03 14.89 -17.62
CA TYR A 234 -4.48 14.90 -17.82
C TYR A 234 -4.91 15.97 -18.82
N PHE A 235 -4.49 17.23 -18.66
CA PHE A 235 -4.86 18.28 -19.61
C PHE A 235 -4.34 18.00 -21.02
N VAL A 236 -3.11 17.49 -21.15
CA VAL A 236 -2.55 17.07 -22.44
C VAL A 236 -3.36 15.91 -23.05
N SER A 237 -3.81 14.95 -22.23
CA SER A 237 -4.59 13.81 -22.71
C SER A 237 -5.94 14.22 -23.31
N LEU A 238 -6.52 15.34 -22.87
CA LEU A 238 -7.78 15.87 -23.41
C LEU A 238 -7.70 16.35 -24.87
N LEU A 239 -6.50 16.42 -25.44
CA LEU A 239 -6.27 16.75 -26.86
C LEU A 239 -6.57 15.59 -27.82
N GLY A 240 -6.96 14.43 -27.31
CA GLY A 240 -7.36 13.28 -28.14
C GLY A 240 -6.82 11.92 -27.66
N PHE A 241 -6.11 11.86 -26.54
CA PHE A 241 -5.59 10.60 -26.00
C PHE A 241 -6.54 10.02 -24.95
N ASN A 242 -7.31 8.99 -25.34
CA ASN A 242 -8.15 8.23 -24.41
C ASN A 242 -7.31 7.20 -23.64
N VAL A 243 -6.96 7.54 -22.39
CA VAL A 243 -6.12 6.72 -21.51
C VAL A 243 -6.77 5.36 -21.27
N ALA A 244 -8.07 5.36 -21.01
CA ALA A 244 -8.79 4.16 -20.65
C ALA A 244 -8.86 3.16 -21.82
N GLN A 245 -9.13 3.64 -23.04
CA GLN A 245 -9.11 2.79 -24.24
C GLN A 245 -7.72 2.21 -24.49
N HIS A 246 -6.66 3.02 -24.30
CA HIS A 246 -5.29 2.55 -24.48
C HIS A 246 -4.91 1.48 -23.43
N VAL A 247 -5.23 1.73 -22.15
CA VAL A 247 -4.93 0.79 -21.06
C VAL A 247 -5.73 -0.49 -21.20
N LEU A 248 -7.04 -0.41 -21.44
CA LEU A 248 -7.89 -1.59 -21.63
C LEU A 248 -7.46 -2.40 -22.85
N GLY A 249 -7.16 -1.72 -23.96
CA GLY A 249 -6.67 -2.35 -25.17
C GLY A 249 -5.29 -2.99 -25.01
N ALA A 250 -4.43 -2.48 -24.12
CA ALA A 250 -3.15 -3.12 -23.80
C ALA A 250 -3.30 -4.29 -22.81
N TYR A 251 -4.31 -4.22 -21.94
CA TYR A 251 -4.51 -5.16 -20.84
C TYR A 251 -5.26 -6.43 -21.24
N PHE A 252 -6.34 -6.29 -22.01
CA PHE A 252 -7.25 -7.39 -22.40
C PHE A 252 -7.05 -7.86 -23.85
N ARG A 253 -5.87 -7.57 -24.41
CA ARG A 253 -5.47 -7.97 -25.76
C ARG A 253 -5.07 -9.44 -25.85
#